data_AF-A0A4S8JER4-F1
#
_entry.id   AF-A0A4S8JER4-F1
#
_cell.length_a   1.000
_cell.length_b   1.000
_cell.length_c   1.000
_cell.angle_alpha   90.00
_cell.angle_beta   90.00
_cell.angle_gamma   90.00
#
_symmetry.space_group_name_H-M   'P 1'
#
loop_
_entity.id
_entity.type
_entity.pdbx_description
1 polymer ?
#
loop_
_entity_poly.entity_id
_entity_poly.type
_entity_poly.pdbx_seq_one_letter_code
_entity_poly.pdbx_strand_id
1 'polypeptide(L)'
;MWNGGAPSSSAPIAAPGMMPGAQMAPPPAAVQPPYGIPPSPGVLEAQLVEKARKWHQLNTKRYGDKRKFGFVETQKEDMPPEHVRKIIRDHGDMSSKKHRYDKRVYLGALKFVPHAVYKLLENMPMPWEQVRNVKVLYHTTGAITFVNEIPWVAEPIYLAQVEEQIYMS
;
A
#
# COMPACT_ATOMS: atom_id res chain seq x y z
N MET A 1 -41.70 -43.42 -6.77
CA MET A 1 -41.07 -44.06 -7.95
C MET A 1 -39.57 -43.85 -7.82
N TRP A 2 -38.84 -44.95 -7.69
CA TRP A 2 -37.38 -45.01 -7.57
C TRP A 2 -36.76 -45.25 -8.95
N ASN A 3 -35.72 -44.48 -9.29
CA ASN A 3 -34.51 -44.89 -10.01
C ASN A 3 -33.66 -43.62 -10.23
N GLY A 4 -32.36 -43.54 -9.93
CA GLY A 4 -31.35 -44.59 -9.89
C GLY A 4 -30.33 -44.30 -11.00
N GLY A 5 -29.27 -43.55 -10.69
CA GLY A 5 -28.17 -43.23 -11.62
C GLY A 5 -26.88 -42.95 -10.85
N ALA A 6 -25.95 -43.90 -10.90
CA ALA A 6 -24.76 -44.02 -10.06
C ALA A 6 -23.65 -43.00 -10.38
N PRO A 7 -22.82 -42.58 -9.40
CA PRO A 7 -21.44 -42.22 -9.66
C PRO A 7 -20.59 -43.50 -9.66
N SER A 8 -19.87 -43.73 -10.75
CA SER A 8 -18.92 -44.83 -10.91
C SER A 8 -17.84 -44.78 -9.84
N SER A 9 -17.69 -45.90 -9.14
CA SER A 9 -16.58 -46.24 -8.27
C SER A 9 -15.31 -46.51 -9.09
N SER A 10 -14.17 -46.05 -8.61
CA SER A 10 -12.90 -46.74 -8.84
C SER A 10 -12.11 -46.72 -7.54
N ALA A 11 -12.04 -47.90 -6.94
CA ALA A 11 -11.45 -48.22 -5.66
C ALA A 11 -9.91 -48.36 -5.77
N PRO A 12 -9.24 -48.94 -4.75
CA PRO A 12 -8.01 -48.44 -4.16
C PRO A 12 -6.74 -48.84 -4.92
N ILE A 13 -5.67 -48.07 -4.75
CA ILE A 13 -4.34 -48.44 -5.23
C ILE A 13 -3.79 -49.54 -4.31
N ALA A 14 -3.92 -50.80 -4.74
CA ALA A 14 -3.21 -51.93 -4.16
C ALA A 14 -1.86 -52.10 -4.88
N ALA A 15 -0.79 -52.26 -4.11
CA ALA A 15 0.48 -52.81 -4.59
C ALA A 15 0.31 -54.31 -4.85
N PRO A 16 0.70 -54.82 -6.03
CA PRO A 16 1.63 -55.96 -6.02
C PRO A 16 2.51 -56.09 -7.28
N GLY A 17 3.69 -56.68 -7.10
CA GLY A 17 4.18 -57.70 -8.04
C GLY A 17 5.14 -57.25 -9.14
N MET A 18 6.43 -57.44 -8.85
CA MET A 18 7.44 -58.09 -9.70
C MET A 18 7.03 -58.41 -11.16
N MET A 19 7.55 -57.63 -12.12
CA MET A 19 7.52 -57.97 -13.56
C MET A 19 8.95 -58.32 -14.02
N PRO A 20 9.20 -59.49 -14.62
CA PRO A 20 10.51 -59.88 -15.12
C PRO A 20 10.74 -59.33 -16.54
N GLY A 21 11.95 -58.85 -16.81
CA GLY A 21 12.44 -58.64 -18.17
C GLY A 21 12.02 -57.32 -18.82
N ALA A 22 12.59 -56.21 -18.37
CA ALA A 22 12.77 -55.04 -19.21
C ALA A 22 14.26 -54.98 -19.59
N GLN A 23 14.59 -55.25 -20.86
CA GLN A 23 15.90 -54.92 -21.42
C GLN A 23 16.18 -53.44 -21.13
N MET A 24 17.24 -53.17 -20.36
CA MET A 24 17.75 -51.82 -20.17
C MET A 24 18.22 -51.29 -21.52
N ALA A 25 17.54 -50.28 -22.06
CA ALA A 25 18.11 -49.46 -23.12
C ALA A 25 19.46 -48.89 -22.60
N PRO A 26 20.53 -48.89 -23.41
CA PRO A 26 21.79 -48.31 -23.00
C PRO A 26 21.59 -46.83 -22.65
N PRO A 27 22.29 -46.31 -21.62
CA PRO A 27 22.18 -44.90 -21.25
C PRO A 27 22.49 -44.01 -22.46
N PRO A 28 21.75 -42.91 -22.68
CA PRO A 28 22.07 -41.96 -23.73
C PRO A 28 23.52 -41.49 -23.55
N ALA A 29 24.29 -41.54 -24.64
CA ALA A 29 25.67 -41.07 -24.65
C ALA A 29 25.75 -39.68 -24.01
N ALA A 30 26.62 -39.53 -23.02
CA ALA A 30 26.92 -38.25 -22.42
C ALA A 30 27.33 -37.28 -23.54
N VAL A 31 26.50 -36.28 -23.83
CA VAL A 31 26.87 -35.16 -24.69
C VAL A 31 28.04 -34.49 -24.00
N GLN A 32 29.25 -34.75 -24.49
CA GLN A 32 30.43 -34.07 -24.00
C GLN A 32 30.22 -32.56 -24.22
N PRO A 33 30.54 -31.70 -23.24
CA PRO A 33 30.51 -30.27 -23.47
C PRO A 33 31.41 -29.99 -24.67
N PRO A 34 30.97 -29.17 -25.65
CA PRO A 34 31.82 -28.83 -26.77
C PRO A 34 33.11 -28.24 -26.21
N TYR A 35 34.25 -28.79 -26.63
CA TYR A 35 35.58 -28.27 -26.31
C TYR A 35 35.72 -26.88 -26.97
N GLY A 36 35.09 -25.89 -26.34
CA GLY A 36 35.33 -24.49 -26.61
C GLY A 36 36.75 -24.19 -26.15
N ILE A 37 37.51 -23.57 -27.04
CA ILE A 37 38.82 -22.96 -26.77
C ILE A 37 38.79 -22.33 -25.36
N PRO A 38 39.71 -22.70 -24.44
CA PRO A 38 39.75 -22.07 -23.13
C PRO A 38 39.84 -20.56 -23.35
N PRO A 39 38.94 -19.76 -22.73
CA PRO A 39 38.97 -18.33 -22.93
C PRO A 39 40.37 -17.82 -22.61
N SER A 40 40.91 -16.93 -23.45
CA SER A 40 42.16 -16.25 -23.13
C SER A 40 42.05 -15.61 -21.73
N PRO A 41 43.11 -15.60 -20.90
CA PRO A 41 43.04 -15.12 -19.52
C PRO A 41 42.30 -13.77 -19.36
N GLY A 42 42.46 -12.85 -20.31
CA GLY A 42 41.75 -11.55 -20.29
C GLY A 42 40.23 -11.63 -20.53
N VAL A 43 39.74 -12.63 -21.26
CA VAL A 43 38.29 -12.86 -21.45
C VAL A 43 37.68 -13.50 -20.20
N LEU A 44 38.44 -14.37 -19.53
CA LEU A 44 38.06 -14.96 -18.24
C LEU A 44 37.96 -13.89 -17.14
N GLU A 45 38.95 -12.98 -17.08
CA GLU A 45 38.92 -11.85 -16.17
C GLU A 45 37.73 -10.92 -16.43
N ALA A 46 37.43 -10.61 -17.70
CA ALA A 46 36.27 -9.79 -18.06
C ALA A 46 34.93 -10.44 -17.62
N GLN A 47 34.79 -11.76 -17.80
CA GLN A 47 33.60 -12.50 -17.35
C GLN A 47 33.46 -12.52 -15.82
N LEU A 48 34.59 -12.65 -15.10
CA LEU A 48 34.60 -12.60 -13.63
C LEU A 48 34.21 -11.22 -13.10
N VAL A 49 34.73 -10.16 -13.70
CA VAL A 49 34.36 -8.77 -13.37
C VAL A 49 32.88 -8.51 -13.63
N GLU A 50 32.35 -8.99 -14.76
CA GLU A 50 30.93 -8.84 -15.08
C GLU A 50 30.04 -9.63 -14.12
N LYS A 51 30.45 -10.84 -13.74
CA LYS A 51 29.75 -11.67 -12.75
C LYS A 51 29.78 -11.04 -11.37
N ALA A 52 30.92 -10.48 -10.95
CA ALA A 52 31.06 -9.76 -9.68
C ALA A 52 30.16 -8.51 -9.65
N ARG A 53 30.11 -7.74 -10.74
CA ARG A 53 29.23 -6.58 -10.88
C ARG A 53 27.75 -6.98 -10.79
N LYS A 54 27.33 -8.02 -11.51
CA LYS A 54 25.94 -8.53 -11.46
C LYS A 54 25.58 -9.03 -10.06
N TRP A 55 26.49 -9.74 -9.41
CA TRP A 55 26.31 -10.22 -8.03
C TRP A 55 26.20 -9.06 -7.04
N HIS A 56 27.05 -8.05 -7.15
CA HIS A 56 27.00 -6.86 -6.31
C HIS A 56 25.67 -6.10 -6.48
N GLN A 57 25.21 -5.90 -7.72
CA GLN A 57 23.91 -5.27 -8.00
C GLN A 57 22.73 -6.06 -7.42
N LEU A 58 22.77 -7.40 -7.51
CA LEU A 58 21.74 -8.26 -6.95
C LEU A 58 21.75 -8.20 -5.42
N ASN A 59 22.93 -8.23 -4.80
CA ASN A 59 23.09 -8.20 -3.35
C ASN A 59 22.59 -6.87 -2.76
N THR A 60 22.99 -5.74 -3.36
CA THR A 60 22.53 -4.39 -2.97
C THR A 60 21.02 -4.24 -3.14
N LYS A 61 20.43 -4.79 -4.20
CA LYS A 61 18.96 -4.77 -4.39
C LYS A 61 18.21 -5.72 -3.44
N ARG A 62 18.79 -6.88 -3.13
CA ARG A 62 18.15 -7.90 -2.28
C ARG A 62 18.15 -7.49 -0.81
N TYR A 63 19.24 -6.93 -0.31
CA TYR A 63 19.43 -6.59 1.11
C TYR A 63 19.34 -5.08 1.41
N GLY A 64 18.85 -4.28 0.47
CA GLY A 64 18.63 -2.85 0.69
C GLY A 64 17.68 -2.59 1.86
N ASP A 65 17.87 -1.47 2.57
CA ASP A 65 17.16 -1.14 3.80
C ASP A 65 15.62 -1.15 3.66
N LYS A 66 15.10 -0.84 2.46
CA LYS A 66 13.66 -0.90 2.13
C LYS A 66 13.03 -2.29 2.20
N ARG A 67 13.86 -3.35 2.22
CA ARG A 67 13.42 -4.76 2.28
C ARG A 67 13.76 -5.43 3.61
N LYS A 68 14.35 -4.68 4.56
CA LYS A 68 14.58 -5.18 5.90
C LYS A 68 13.23 -5.36 6.61
N PHE A 69 13.12 -6.45 7.36
CA PHE A 69 11.97 -6.69 8.22
C PHE A 69 11.86 -5.54 9.24
N GLY A 70 10.69 -4.90 9.31
CA GLY A 70 10.50 -3.68 10.10
C GLY A 70 10.78 -2.37 9.35
N PHE A 71 10.98 -2.39 8.02
CA PHE A 71 11.01 -1.16 7.22
C PHE A 71 9.66 -0.45 7.30
N VAL A 72 9.64 0.70 7.97
CA VAL A 72 8.50 1.62 7.98
C VAL A 72 8.63 2.50 6.75
N GLU A 73 7.65 2.41 5.86
CA GLU A 73 7.57 3.26 4.67
C GLU A 73 7.52 4.75 5.07
N THR A 74 8.10 5.60 4.24
CA THR A 74 8.21 7.04 4.49
C THR A 74 6.82 7.63 4.80
N GLN A 75 6.78 8.51 5.82
CA GLN A 75 5.56 9.19 6.24
C GLN A 75 4.92 9.92 5.05
N LYS A 76 3.59 9.90 4.98
CA LYS A 76 2.85 10.64 3.96
C LYS A 76 3.07 12.14 4.20
N GLU A 77 3.69 12.80 3.22
CA GLU A 77 3.87 14.25 3.25
C GLU A 77 2.57 14.99 2.95
N ASP A 78 2.50 16.24 3.41
CA ASP A 78 1.34 17.10 3.20
C ASP A 78 1.19 17.44 1.71
N MET A 79 0.02 17.12 1.16
CA MET A 79 -0.32 17.46 -0.22
C MET A 79 -0.69 18.95 -0.35
N PRO A 80 -0.49 19.56 -1.52
CA PRO A 80 -0.89 20.95 -1.76
C PRO A 80 -2.38 21.17 -1.48
N PRO A 81 -2.77 22.28 -0.83
CA PRO A 81 -4.16 22.55 -0.46
C PRO A 81 -5.09 22.68 -1.69
N GLU A 82 -4.55 23.04 -2.86
CA GLU A 82 -5.29 23.13 -4.12
C GLU A 82 -5.84 21.77 -4.59
N HIS A 83 -5.19 20.67 -4.19
CA HIS A 83 -5.64 19.33 -4.57
C HIS A 83 -7.03 19.03 -3.98
N VAL A 84 -7.21 19.29 -2.68
CA VAL A 84 -8.49 19.10 -1.98
C VAL A 84 -9.55 20.04 -2.56
N ARG A 85 -9.20 21.31 -2.77
CA ARG A 85 -10.11 22.32 -3.32
C ARG A 85 -10.61 21.92 -4.69
N LYS A 86 -9.74 21.37 -5.54
CA LYS A 86 -10.10 20.86 -6.85
C LYS A 86 -11.03 19.64 -6.76
N ILE A 87 -10.71 18.66 -5.91
CA ILE A 87 -11.54 17.46 -5.74
C ILE A 87 -12.98 17.84 -5.35
N ILE A 88 -13.14 18.70 -4.34
CA ILE A 88 -14.46 19.12 -3.86
C ILE A 88 -15.22 19.86 -4.95
N ARG A 89 -14.56 20.75 -5.70
CA ARG A 89 -15.15 21.49 -6.82
C ARG A 89 -15.59 20.57 -7.96
N ASP A 90 -14.76 19.59 -8.31
CA ASP A 90 -15.02 18.66 -9.41
C ASP A 90 -16.16 17.67 -9.07
N HIS A 91 -16.26 17.23 -7.81
CA HIS A 91 -17.32 16.31 -7.36
C HIS A 91 -18.65 17.02 -7.16
N GLY A 92 -18.63 18.26 -6.65
CA GLY A 92 -19.80 19.11 -6.50
C GLY A 92 -20.96 18.40 -5.79
N ASP A 93 -22.12 18.38 -6.44
CA ASP A 93 -23.36 17.79 -5.93
C ASP A 93 -23.56 16.31 -6.34
N MET A 94 -22.54 15.66 -6.91
CA MET A 94 -22.58 14.27 -7.36
C MET A 94 -23.68 13.97 -8.40
N SER A 95 -24.22 14.99 -9.09
CA SER A 95 -25.25 14.83 -10.13
C SER A 95 -24.70 14.17 -11.41
N SER A 96 -23.43 14.42 -11.73
CA SER A 96 -22.76 13.88 -12.91
C SER A 96 -22.64 12.35 -12.87
N LYS A 97 -22.85 11.72 -14.03
CA LYS A 97 -22.65 10.27 -14.20
C LYS A 97 -21.19 9.83 -13.99
N LYS A 98 -20.24 10.76 -14.09
CA LYS A 98 -18.80 10.50 -13.92
C LYS A 98 -18.47 10.01 -12.52
N HIS A 99 -19.10 10.56 -11.48
CA HIS A 99 -18.80 10.26 -10.08
C HIS A 99 -19.78 9.23 -9.48
N ARG A 100 -20.38 8.36 -10.31
CA ARG A 100 -21.33 7.34 -9.85
C ARG A 100 -20.73 6.37 -8.83
N TYR A 101 -19.47 5.98 -9.02
CA TYR A 101 -18.79 5.03 -8.14
C TYR A 101 -18.50 5.61 -6.75
N ASP A 102 -18.23 6.91 -6.67
CA ASP A 102 -17.88 7.58 -5.41
C ASP A 102 -19.10 7.82 -4.51
N LYS A 103 -20.32 7.80 -5.06
CA LYS A 103 -21.57 7.99 -4.27
C LYS A 103 -21.68 7.04 -3.08
N ARG A 104 -21.28 5.77 -3.26
CA ARG A 104 -21.29 4.77 -2.19
C ARG A 104 -20.33 5.16 -1.06
N VAL A 105 -19.21 5.78 -1.40
CA VAL A 105 -18.21 6.25 -0.43
C VAL A 105 -18.75 7.43 0.36
N TYR A 106 -19.39 8.41 -0.29
CA TYR A 106 -20.05 9.54 0.38
C TYR A 106 -21.09 9.07 1.41
N LEU A 107 -21.93 8.09 1.03
CA LEU A 107 -22.87 7.48 1.97
C LEU A 107 -22.17 6.75 3.13
N GLY A 108 -21.09 6.02 2.85
CA GLY A 108 -20.30 5.35 3.87
C GLY A 108 -19.59 6.29 4.84
N ALA A 109 -19.24 7.50 4.38
CA ALA A 109 -18.58 8.53 5.17
C ALA A 109 -19.53 9.21 6.18
N LEU A 110 -20.84 9.18 5.93
CA LEU A 110 -21.86 9.80 6.79
C LEU A 110 -21.74 9.36 8.26
N LYS A 111 -21.36 8.10 8.50
CA LYS A 111 -21.19 7.56 9.86
C LYS A 111 -20.12 8.27 10.68
N PHE A 112 -19.15 8.92 10.02
CA PHE A 112 -18.05 9.61 10.67
C PHE A 112 -18.24 11.12 10.74
N VAL A 113 -19.35 11.64 10.20
CA VAL A 113 -19.68 13.07 10.28
C VAL A 113 -19.70 13.59 11.72
N PRO A 114 -20.25 12.87 12.72
CA PRO A 114 -20.18 13.34 14.11
C PRO A 114 -18.74 13.61 14.59
N HIS A 115 -17.79 12.78 14.17
CA HIS A 115 -16.38 12.95 14.54
C HIS A 115 -15.72 14.11 13.77
N ALA A 116 -16.02 14.27 12.48
CA ALA A 116 -15.53 15.40 11.69
C ALA A 116 -16.03 16.75 12.24
N VAL A 117 -17.30 16.81 12.61
CA VAL A 117 -17.91 18.01 13.20
C VAL A 117 -17.31 18.29 14.58
N TYR A 118 -17.14 17.27 15.42
CA TYR A 118 -16.49 17.42 16.73
C TYR A 118 -15.08 18.04 16.60
N LYS A 119 -14.24 17.48 15.73
CA LYS A 119 -12.87 17.98 15.48
C LYS A 119 -12.85 19.39 14.86
N LEU A 120 -13.86 19.73 14.07
CA LEU A 120 -14.02 21.07 13.49
C LEU A 120 -14.37 22.11 14.57
N LEU A 121 -15.33 21.79 15.45
CA LEU A 121 -15.76 22.69 16.53
C LEU A 121 -14.70 22.87 17.61
N GLU A 122 -13.93 21.84 17.91
CA GLU A 122 -12.79 21.92 18.83
C GLU A 122 -11.73 22.93 18.37
N ASN A 123 -11.60 23.12 17.04
CA ASN A 123 -10.60 24.00 16.44
C ASN A 123 -11.20 25.32 15.92
N MET A 124 -12.32 25.76 16.49
CA MET A 124 -12.88 27.09 16.21
C MET A 124 -11.81 28.19 16.44
N PRO A 125 -11.75 29.21 15.57
CA PRO A 125 -10.86 30.34 15.77
C PRO A 125 -11.31 31.10 17.01
N MET A 126 -10.35 31.41 17.88
CA MET A 126 -10.63 32.24 19.05
C MET A 126 -10.88 33.68 18.57
N PRO A 127 -11.64 34.49 19.30
CA PRO A 127 -12.05 35.79 18.80
C PRO A 127 -10.91 36.82 18.67
N TRP A 128 -9.77 36.57 19.30
CA TRP A 128 -8.51 37.31 19.07
C TRP A 128 -7.71 36.83 17.85
N GLU A 129 -8.13 35.74 17.19
CA GLU A 129 -7.47 35.14 16.04
C GLU A 129 -8.25 35.46 14.74
N GLN A 130 -7.63 36.24 13.83
CA GLN A 130 -8.29 36.64 12.58
C GLN A 130 -8.52 35.47 11.62
N VAL A 131 -7.54 34.56 11.49
CA VAL A 131 -7.60 33.36 10.65
C VAL A 131 -6.81 32.25 11.31
N ARG A 132 -7.41 31.07 11.41
CA ARG A 132 -6.75 29.86 11.89
C ARG A 132 -6.49 28.88 10.75
N ASN A 133 -5.22 28.57 10.50
CA ASN A 133 -4.83 27.52 9.54
C ASN A 133 -4.72 26.19 10.28
N VAL A 134 -5.37 25.16 9.75
CA VAL A 134 -5.52 23.87 10.43
C VAL A 134 -5.12 22.75 9.47
N LYS A 135 -4.36 21.76 9.95
CA LYS A 135 -4.06 20.54 9.17
C LYS A 135 -5.32 19.69 9.00
N VAL A 136 -5.55 19.24 7.77
CA VAL A 136 -6.73 18.47 7.39
C VAL A 136 -6.32 17.11 6.83
N LEU A 137 -6.94 16.06 7.33
CA LEU A 137 -6.92 14.72 6.76
C LEU A 137 -8.19 14.52 5.93
N TYR A 138 -8.06 14.27 4.63
CA TYR A 138 -9.19 14.17 3.71
C TYR A 138 -9.23 12.82 3.00
N HIS A 139 -10.43 12.39 2.64
CA HIS A 139 -10.62 11.24 1.77
C HIS A 139 -10.20 11.59 0.33
N THR A 140 -9.57 10.67 -0.41
CA THR A 140 -9.07 10.91 -1.79
C THR A 140 -10.16 11.37 -2.77
N THR A 141 -11.42 10.98 -2.54
CA THR A 141 -12.58 11.42 -3.33
C THR A 141 -13.24 12.70 -2.79
N GLY A 142 -12.78 13.26 -1.67
CA GLY A 142 -13.40 14.42 -1.02
C GLY A 142 -14.70 14.11 -0.27
N ALA A 143 -14.96 12.83 0.05
CA ALA A 143 -16.17 12.40 0.74
C ALA A 143 -16.30 12.92 2.18
N ILE A 144 -15.18 13.09 2.87
CA ILE A 144 -15.11 13.64 4.23
C ILE A 144 -13.71 14.22 4.48
N THR A 145 -13.69 15.23 5.33
CA THR A 145 -12.47 15.94 5.75
C THR A 145 -12.47 16.05 7.27
N PHE A 146 -11.40 15.60 7.92
CA PHE A 146 -11.18 15.70 9.35
C PHE A 146 -10.11 16.73 9.63
N VAL A 147 -10.33 17.54 10.66
CA VAL A 147 -9.25 18.34 11.25
C VAL A 147 -8.33 17.39 12.03
N ASN A 148 -7.05 17.35 11.68
CA ASN A 148 -6.04 16.48 12.29
C ASN A 148 -5.16 17.25 13.29
N GLU A 149 -5.78 18.06 14.14
CA GLU A 149 -5.09 18.85 15.16
C GLU A 149 -5.85 18.82 16.49
N ILE A 150 -5.10 18.92 17.58
CA ILE A 150 -5.62 19.11 18.94
C ILE A 150 -5.13 20.50 19.39
N PRO A 151 -6.02 21.42 19.80
CA PRO A 151 -5.65 22.75 20.27
C PRO A 151 -4.97 22.66 21.63
N TRP A 152 -3.65 22.58 21.65
CA TRP A 152 -2.89 22.74 22.89
C TRP A 152 -2.77 24.21 23.22
N VAL A 153 -3.22 24.61 24.41
CA VAL A 153 -3.13 26.00 24.86
C VAL A 153 -2.45 26.03 26.23
N ALA A 154 -1.54 26.98 26.42
CA ALA A 154 -0.95 27.23 27.72
C ALA A 154 -2.00 27.90 28.63
N GLU A 155 -2.43 27.20 29.68
CA GLU A 155 -3.47 27.64 30.61
C GLU A 155 -3.35 29.09 31.10
N PRO A 156 -2.19 29.57 31.60
CA PRO A 156 -2.11 30.94 32.12
C PRO A 156 -2.28 32.01 31.04
N ILE A 157 -1.86 31.72 29.79
CA ILE A 157 -2.03 32.64 28.67
C ILE A 157 -3.48 32.65 28.21
N TYR A 158 -4.11 31.47 28.15
CA TYR A 158 -5.51 31.34 27.76
C TYR A 158 -6.44 32.10 28.69
N LEU A 159 -6.25 31.96 30.01
CA LEU A 159 -7.07 32.68 31.00
C LEU A 159 -6.92 34.19 30.86
N ALA A 160 -5.68 34.69 30.72
CA ALA A 160 -5.43 36.11 30.53
C ALA A 160 -6.12 36.65 29.27
N GLN A 161 -6.08 35.91 28.15
CA GLN A 161 -6.74 36.29 26.90
C GLN A 161 -8.26 36.31 27.01
N VAL A 162 -8.84 35.28 27.65
CA VAL A 162 -10.29 35.20 27.86
C VAL A 162 -10.77 36.32 28.79
N GLU A 163 -10.04 36.60 29.86
CA GLU A 163 -10.34 37.70 30.78
C GLU A 163 -10.26 39.05 30.08
N GLU A 164 -9.14 39.34 29.39
CA GLU A 164 -8.96 40.60 28.64
C GLU A 164 -10.13 40.86 27.69
N GLN A 165 -10.61 39.82 27.00
CA GLN A 165 -11.73 39.93 26.08
C GLN A 165 -13.07 40.19 26.78
N ILE A 166 -13.32 39.58 27.94
CA ILE A 166 -14.54 39.82 28.73
C ILE A 166 -14.55 41.24 29.30
N TYR A 167 -13.39 41.74 29.76
CA TYR A 167 -13.30 43.08 30.34
C TYR A 167 -13.31 44.22 29.31
N MET A 168 -13.01 43.92 28.04
CA MET A 168 -12.98 44.90 26.95
C MET A 168 -14.25 44.92 26.07
N SER A 169 -15.25 44.06 26.34
CA SER A 169 -16.55 44.00 25.62
C SER A 169 -17.69 44.64 26.40
#